data_AF-A0A2V5WA77-F1
#
_entry.id   AF-A0A2V5WA77-F1
#
_cell.length_a   1.000
_cell.length_b   1.000
_cell.length_c   1.000
_cell.angle_alpha   90.00
_cell.angle_beta   90.00
_cell.angle_gamma   90.00
#
_symmetry.space_group_name_H-M   'P 1'
#
loop_
_entity.id
_entity.type
_entity.pdbx_description
1 polymer ?
#
loop_
_entity_poly.entity_id
_entity_poly.type
_entity_poly.pdbx_seq_one_letter_code
_entity_poly.pdbx_strand_id
1 'polypeptide(L)' 'VVPTSYPNLFLLPRGKTLGQPSEHLLRDSTDALLADIYNHYDYIIIDSSPVLAADDSTSLAPKIDATLFVVRLSYTS' A
#
# COMPACT_ATOMS: atom_id res chain seq x y z
N VAL A 1 -1.19 -10.97 8.05
CA VAL A 1 -0.07 -10.17 8.54
C VAL A 1 0.90 -11.08 9.27
N VAL A 2 2.21 -10.97 9.04
CA VAL A 2 3.24 -11.83 9.67
C VAL A 2 4.17 -10.99 10.55
N PRO A 3 4.64 -11.51 11.69
CA PRO A 3 5.60 -10.80 12.54
C PRO A 3 6.97 -10.71 11.87
N THR A 4 7.74 -9.68 12.21
CA THR A 4 9.15 -9.54 11.82
C THR A 4 10.07 -9.80 13.01
N SER A 5 11.39 -9.73 12.79
CA SER A 5 12.38 -9.77 13.88
C SER A 5 12.37 -8.52 14.76
N TYR A 6 11.71 -7.45 14.33
CA TYR A 6 11.62 -6.19 15.06
C TYR A 6 10.30 -6.15 15.85
N PRO A 7 10.34 -5.84 17.16
CA PRO A 7 9.12 -5.69 17.95
C PRO A 7 8.17 -4.65 17.35
N ASN A 8 6.87 -4.93 17.41
CA ASN A 8 5.79 -4.06 16.91
C ASN A 8 5.81 -3.77 15.40
N LEU A 9 6.71 -4.41 14.64
CA LEU A 9 6.75 -4.32 13.18
C LEU A 9 6.23 -5.62 12.58
N PHE A 10 5.20 -5.47 11.76
CA PHE A 10 4.57 -6.57 11.05
C PHE A 10 4.55 -6.30 9.55
N LEU A 11 4.51 -7.37 8.77
CA LEU A 11 4.51 -7.30 7.30
C LEU A 11 3.25 -7.95 6.73
N LEU A 12 2.59 -7.27 5.81
CA LEU A 12 1.61 -7.88 4.91
C LEU A 12 2.28 -8.04 3.53
N PRO A 13 2.75 -9.24 3.16
CA PRO A 13 3.38 -9.45 1.85
C PRO A 13 2.36 -9.38 0.73
N ARG A 14 2.80 -9.08 -0.50
CA ARG A 14 1.93 -8.94 -1.69
C ARG A 14 1.08 -10.18 -2.04
N GLY A 15 1.43 -11.35 -1.51
CA GLY A 15 0.79 -12.61 -1.87
C GLY A 15 1.15 -13.10 -3.28
N LYS A 16 0.21 -13.79 -3.92
CA LYS A 16 0.39 -14.34 -5.28
C LYS A 16 0.27 -13.22 -6.31
N THR A 17 1.03 -13.34 -7.40
CA THR A 17 0.90 -12.41 -8.53
C THR A 17 -0.46 -12.59 -9.20
N LEU A 18 -1.15 -11.47 -9.42
CA LEU A 18 -2.45 -11.38 -10.09
C LEU A 18 -2.27 -10.68 -11.44
N GLY A 19 -3.16 -10.96 -12.40
CA GLY A 19 -3.07 -10.38 -13.75
C GLY A 19 -3.27 -8.86 -13.76
N GLN A 20 -4.23 -8.35 -12.97
CA GLN A 20 -4.57 -6.93 -12.88
C GLN A 20 -4.54 -6.47 -11.41
N PRO A 21 -3.36 -6.20 -10.82
CA PRO A 21 -3.23 -5.91 -9.39
C PRO A 21 -4.04 -4.70 -8.94
N SER A 22 -4.01 -3.61 -9.73
CA SER A 22 -4.62 -2.33 -9.35
C SER A 22 -6.15 -2.40 -9.27
N GLU A 23 -6.80 -3.25 -10.06
CA GLU A 23 -8.26 -3.46 -9.97
C GLU A 23 -8.69 -4.04 -8.63
N HIS A 24 -7.84 -4.83 -7.98
CA HIS A 24 -8.16 -5.35 -6.66
C HIS A 24 -8.18 -4.24 -5.59
N LEU A 25 -7.35 -3.21 -5.75
CA LEU A 25 -7.29 -2.06 -4.83
C LEU A 25 -8.58 -1.24 -4.86
N LEU A 26 -9.33 -1.30 -5.97
CA LEU A 26 -10.60 -0.59 -6.14
C LEU A 26 -11.81 -1.32 -5.53
N ARG A 27 -11.67 -2.58 -5.10
CA ARG A 27 -12.77 -3.39 -4.55
C ARG A 27 -13.09 -3.02 -3.10
N ASP A 28 -14.35 -3.20 -2.72
CA ASP A 28 -14.83 -3.07 -1.32
C ASP A 28 -14.07 -3.95 -0.33
N SER A 29 -13.55 -5.10 -0.79
CA SER A 29 -12.71 -5.97 0.02
C SER A 29 -11.42 -5.30 0.51
N THR A 30 -10.89 -4.36 -0.28
CA THR A 30 -9.72 -3.56 0.09
C THR A 30 -10.11 -2.52 1.14
N ASP A 31 -11.27 -1.88 1.00
CA ASP A 31 -11.76 -0.93 2.01
C ASP A 31 -12.04 -1.61 3.35
N ALA A 32 -12.65 -2.81 3.32
CA ALA A 32 -12.88 -3.62 4.50
C ALA A 32 -11.55 -4.04 5.16
N LEU A 33 -10.54 -4.40 4.36
CA LEU A 33 -9.21 -4.72 4.87
C LEU A 33 -8.55 -3.50 5.52
N LEU A 34 -8.59 -2.32 4.88
CA LEU A 34 -8.04 -1.08 5.41
C LEU A 34 -8.72 -0.71 6.74
N ALA A 35 -10.05 -0.76 6.79
CA ALA A 35 -10.80 -0.50 8.02
C ALA A 35 -10.41 -1.45 9.16
N ASP A 36 -10.20 -2.74 8.87
CA ASP A 36 -9.77 -3.71 9.87
C ASP A 36 -8.36 -3.38 10.39
N ILE A 37 -7.38 -3.17 9.52
CA ILE A 37 -5.99 -2.89 9.95
C ILE A 37 -5.87 -1.55 10.68
N TYR A 38 -6.69 -0.54 10.35
CA TYR A 38 -6.73 0.75 11.06
C TYR A 38 -7.08 0.60 12.55
N ASN A 39 -7.82 -0.45 12.92
CA ASN A 39 -8.15 -0.72 14.32
C ASN A 39 -7.05 -1.50 15.07
N HIS A 40 -6.05 -2.04 14.36
CA HIS A 40 -5.05 -2.95 14.93
C HIS A 40 -3.64 -2.34 15.03
N TYR A 41 -3.36 -1.26 14.30
CA TYR A 41 -2.02 -0.66 14.23
C TYR A 41 -2.08 0.85 14.36
N ASP A 42 -1.14 1.42 15.12
CA ASP A 42 -1.01 2.87 15.28
C ASP A 42 -0.54 3.55 13.99
N TYR A 43 0.28 2.86 13.20
CA TYR A 43 0.84 3.34 11.94
C TYR A 43 0.81 2.26 10.88
N ILE A 44 0.37 2.65 9.67
CA ILE A 44 0.29 1.77 8.50
C ILE A 44 1.09 2.42 7.37
N ILE A 45 2.06 1.70 6.83
CA ILE A 45 2.85 2.12 5.69
C ILE A 45 2.56 1.16 4.54
N ILE A 46 2.16 1.72 3.40
CA ILE A 46 1.87 0.96 2.18
C ILE A 46 2.91 1.34 1.14
N ASP A 47 3.66 0.35 0.67
CA ASP A 47 4.57 0.49 -0.47
C ASP A 47 3.79 0.30 -1.77
N SER A 48 3.98 1.21 -2.72
CA SER A 48 3.28 1.22 -4.01
C SER A 48 4.26 1.26 -5.17
N SER A 49 3.80 0.82 -6.34
CA SER A 49 4.56 0.95 -7.57
C SER A 49 4.78 2.43 -7.96
N PRO A 50 5.83 2.75 -8.75
CA PRO A 50 6.06 4.11 -9.21
C PRO A 50 4.83 4.67 -9.91
N VAL A 51 4.40 5.89 -9.53
CA VAL A 51 3.14 6.50 -10.00
C VAL A 51 3.03 6.62 -11.53
N LEU A 52 4.16 6.69 -12.23
CA LEU A 52 4.19 6.79 -13.70
C LEU A 52 4.13 5.43 -14.40
N ALA A 53 4.31 4.33 -13.67
CA ALA A 53 4.39 2.98 -14.21
C ALA A 53 3.11 2.16 -13.99
N ALA A 54 2.32 2.49 -12.97
CA ALA A 54 1.08 1.79 -12.64
C ALA A 54 0.17 2.65 -11.76
N ASP A 55 -1.10 2.26 -11.69
CA ASP A 55 -2.16 3.00 -11.02
C ASP A 55 -2.32 2.66 -9.54
N ASP A 56 -1.38 1.92 -8.93
CA ASP A 56 -1.54 1.47 -7.53
C ASP A 56 -1.61 2.66 -6.57
N SER A 57 -0.69 3.61 -6.74
CA SER A 57 -0.63 4.82 -5.91
C SER A 57 -1.89 5.67 -6.05
N THR A 58 -2.40 5.86 -7.27
CA THR A 58 -3.60 6.65 -7.55
C THR A 58 -4.87 5.95 -7.09
N SER A 59 -4.90 4.61 -7.11
CA SER A 59 -6.01 3.80 -6.60
C SER A 59 -6.08 3.79 -5.07
N LEU A 60 -4.94 3.82 -4.39
CA LEU A 60 -4.85 3.82 -2.92
C LEU A 60 -5.00 5.20 -2.31
N ALA A 61 -4.51 6.26 -2.97
CA ALA A 61 -4.48 7.62 -2.42
C ALA A 61 -5.85 8.11 -1.86
N PRO A 62 -7.00 7.82 -2.49
CA PRO A 62 -8.31 8.23 -1.95
C PRO A 62 -8.76 7.46 -0.69
N LYS A 63 -8.10 6.35 -0.35
CA LYS A 63 -8.48 5.41 0.71
C LYS A 63 -7.56 5.50 1.93
N ILE A 64 -6.54 6.36 1.91
CA ILE A 64 -5.52 6.51 2.96
C ILE A 64 -5.40 7.97 3.40
N ASP A 65 -4.80 8.19 4.57
CA ASP A 65 -4.73 9.53 5.17
C ASP A 65 -3.78 10.48 4.44
N ALA A 66 -2.66 9.97 3.92
CA ALA A 66 -1.66 10.76 3.23
C ALA A 66 -0.84 9.92 2.25
N THR A 67 -0.35 10.56 1.19
CA THR A 67 0.56 9.96 0.22
C THR A 67 1.88 10.72 0.23
N LEU A 68 2.99 9.99 0.32
CA LEU A 68 4.35 10.55 0.22
C LEU A 68 4.91 10.28 -1.17
N PHE A 69 5.25 11.34 -1.90
CA PHE A 69 5.86 11.22 -3.22
C PHE A 69 7.39 11.30 -3.12
N VAL A 70 8.06 10.21 -3.50
CA VAL A 70 9.52 10.11 -3.43
C VAL A 70 10.12 10.39 -4.81
N VAL A 71 10.98 11.42 -4.87
CA VAL A 71 11.69 11.83 -6.09
C VAL A 71 13.17 11.49 -5.94
N ARG A 72 13.75 10.83 -6.96
CA ARG A 72 15.19 10.59 -7.00
C ARG A 72 15.89 11.78 -7.62
N LEU A 73 16.67 12.49 -6.81
CA LEU A 73 17.49 13.62 -7.26
C LEU A 73 18.36 13.22 -8.45
N SER A 74 18.35 14.06 -9.49
CA SER A 74 19.12 13.90 -10.74
C SER A 74 18.76 12.68 -11.60
N TYR A 75 17.62 12.03 -11.36
CA TYR A 75 17.12 10.92 -12.19
C TYR A 75 15.68 11.13 -12.65
N THR A 76 14.84 11.65 -11.76
CA THR A 76 13.44 11.96 -12.04
C THR A 76 13.32 13.45 -12.39
N SER A 77 12.77 13.75 -13.58
CA SER A 77 12.51 15.10 -14.08
C SER A 77 11.03 15.45 -14.06
#